data_AF-A0A6N2TTG1-F1
#
_entry.id   AF-A0A6N2TTG1-F1
#
_cell.length_a   1.000
_cell.length_b   1.000
_cell.length_c   1.000
_cell.angle_alpha   90.00
_cell.angle_beta   90.00
_cell.angle_gamma   90.00
#
_symmetry.space_group_name_H-M   'P 1'
#
loop_
_entity.id
_entity.type
_entity.pdbx_description
1 polymer ?
#
loop_
_entity_poly.entity_id
_entity_poly.type
_entity_poly.pdbx_seq_one_letter_code
_entity_poly.pdbx_strand_id
1 'polypeptide(L)'
;MNKVQVWEEKVIIPTYEAGKPDKNPMFLEKRVYQGRSGRIYPHTVIEKISDEKVDKEYTALFFGERLSESNDAAGAGRQDPESL
;
A
#
# COMPACT_ATOMS: atom_id res chain seq x y z
N MET A 1 31.49 -9.69 -9.69
CA MET A 1 30.54 -9.79 -8.56
C MET A 1 29.60 -8.61 -8.64
N ASN A 2 28.30 -8.84 -8.83
CA ASN A 2 27.32 -7.76 -8.89
C ASN A 2 27.03 -7.25 -7.48
N LYS A 3 27.02 -5.93 -7.30
CA LYS A 3 26.90 -5.28 -6.00
C LYS A 3 25.42 -5.07 -5.69
N VAL A 4 24.85 -5.97 -4.90
CA VAL A 4 23.48 -5.84 -4.37
C VAL A 4 23.49 -4.86 -3.20
N GLN A 5 22.49 -3.99 -3.14
CA GLN A 5 22.27 -3.04 -2.05
C GLN A 5 20.92 -3.31 -1.40
N VAL A 6 20.79 -2.93 -0.13
CA VAL A 6 19.52 -2.91 0.62
C VAL A 6 19.39 -1.52 1.23
N TRP A 7 18.23 -0.89 1.09
CA TRP A 7 17.98 0.43 1.66
C TRP A 7 16.52 0.61 2.06
N GLU A 8 16.29 1.55 2.96
CA GLU A 8 14.99 1.97 3.44
C GLU A 8 14.65 3.36 2.88
N GLU A 9 13.41 3.56 2.45
CA GLU A 9 12.93 4.84 1.93
C GLU A 9 11.47 5.08 2.31
N LYS A 10 11.13 6.36 2.54
CA LYS A 10 9.74 6.79 2.71
C LYS A 10 9.10 6.96 1.34
N VAL A 11 8.09 6.15 1.05
CA VAL A 11 7.34 6.21 -0.20
C VAL A 11 5.90 6.61 0.08
N ILE A 12 5.35 7.44 -0.79
CA ILE A 12 3.94 7.81 -0.75
C ILE A 12 3.18 6.85 -1.65
N ILE A 13 2.23 6.12 -1.07
CA ILE A 13 1.36 5.20 -1.81
C ILE A 13 -0.07 5.71 -1.66
N PRO A 14 -0.74 6.09 -2.77
CA PRO A 14 -2.16 6.40 -2.74
C PRO A 14 -2.96 5.20 -2.25
N THR A 15 -3.59 5.33 -1.09
CA THR A 15 -4.22 4.23 -0.35
C THR A 15 -5.70 4.52 -0.12
N TYR A 16 -6.55 3.52 -0.34
CA TYR A 16 -7.93 3.52 0.15
C TYR A 16 -7.93 2.95 1.56
N GLU A 17 -8.28 3.78 2.54
CA GLU A 17 -8.18 3.37 3.94
C GLU A 17 -9.18 2.29 4.33
N ALA A 18 -8.82 1.49 5.33
CA ALA A 18 -9.72 0.49 5.88
C ALA A 18 -10.91 1.18 6.57
N GLY A 19 -12.11 0.65 6.35
CA GLY A 19 -13.31 1.15 7.03
C GLY A 19 -13.31 0.88 8.53
N LYS A 20 -14.40 1.29 9.17
CA LYS A 20 -14.56 1.09 10.62
C LYS A 20 -14.63 -0.41 10.93
N PRO A 21 -13.84 -0.90 11.90
CA PRO A 21 -13.99 -2.25 12.43
C PRO A 21 -15.42 -2.54 12.88
N ASP A 22 -15.92 -3.73 12.56
CA ASP A 22 -17.16 -4.21 13.18
C ASP A 22 -16.95 -4.32 14.70
N LYS A 23 -17.93 -3.83 15.44
CA LYS A 23 -17.93 -3.88 16.92
C LYS A 23 -18.16 -5.30 17.43
N ASN A 24 -18.82 -6.14 16.64
CA ASN A 24 -19.17 -7.50 17.01
C ASN A 24 -18.04 -8.45 16.56
N PRO A 25 -17.37 -9.13 17.50
CA PRO A 25 -16.33 -10.09 17.14
C PRO A 25 -16.93 -11.27 16.37
N MET A 26 -16.28 -11.67 15.28
CA MET A 26 -16.69 -12.83 14.49
C MET A 26 -15.83 -14.06 14.80
N PHE A 27 -16.51 -15.16 15.14
CA PHE A 27 -15.91 -16.46 15.45
C PHE A 27 -16.10 -17.44 14.28
N LEU A 28 -15.41 -17.19 13.16
CA LEU A 28 -15.43 -18.07 11.98
C LEU A 28 -14.46 -19.26 12.15
N GLU A 29 -14.71 -20.13 13.13
CA GLU A 29 -13.81 -21.25 13.44
C GLU A 29 -13.93 -22.44 12.46
N LYS A 30 -15.10 -22.62 11.84
CA LYS A 30 -15.40 -23.78 10.99
C LYS A 30 -15.39 -23.42 9.50
N ARG A 31 -14.22 -23.48 8.87
CA ARG A 31 -14.12 -23.65 7.41
C ARG A 31 -14.03 -25.15 7.14
N VAL A 32 -15.06 -25.74 6.54
CA VAL A 32 -14.98 -27.11 6.04
C VAL A 32 -14.25 -27.03 4.69
N TYR A 33 -12.92 -27.13 4.68
CA TYR A 33 -12.10 -27.78 3.64
C TYR A 33 -10.59 -27.57 3.92
N GLN A 34 -9.84 -28.68 3.93
CA GLN A 34 -8.37 -28.82 3.92
C GLN A 34 -7.59 -27.99 4.98
N GLY A 35 -7.78 -28.31 6.27
CA GLY A 35 -6.75 -28.12 7.30
C GLY A 35 -6.37 -26.70 7.74
N ARG A 36 -7.05 -25.64 7.25
CA ARG A 36 -6.80 -24.26 7.71
C ARG A 36 -7.79 -23.84 8.80
N SER A 37 -7.25 -23.39 9.94
CA SER A 37 -8.03 -22.68 10.97
C SER A 37 -8.42 -21.30 10.44
N GLY A 38 -9.73 -21.06 10.29
CA GLY A 38 -10.29 -19.77 9.87
C GLY A 38 -10.45 -18.77 11.01
N ARG A 39 -9.85 -19.01 12.19
CA ARG A 39 -10.09 -18.20 13.39
C ARG A 39 -9.59 -16.78 13.19
N ILE A 40 -10.52 -15.83 13.26
CA ILE A 40 -10.27 -14.40 13.06
C ILE A 40 -10.08 -13.67 14.39
N TYR A 41 -10.86 -14.02 15.42
CA TYR A 41 -10.73 -13.42 16.75
C TYR A 41 -9.32 -13.66 17.34
N PRO A 42 -8.67 -12.62 17.93
CA PRO A 42 -9.22 -11.33 18.37
C PRO A 42 -9.17 -10.20 17.33
N HIS A 43 -8.75 -10.45 16.10
CA HIS A 43 -8.74 -9.42 15.07
C HIS A 43 -10.18 -9.05 14.69
N THR A 44 -10.42 -7.76 14.51
CA THR A 44 -11.70 -7.24 14.05
C THR A 44 -11.84 -7.46 12.55
N VAL A 45 -13.09 -7.50 12.07
CA VAL A 45 -13.37 -7.61 10.64
C VAL A 45 -13.86 -6.27 10.12
N ILE A 46 -13.47 -5.97 8.89
CA ILE A 46 -13.83 -4.76 8.18
C ILE A 46 -14.50 -5.21 6.88
N GLU A 47 -15.75 -4.81 6.66
CA GLU A 47 -16.52 -5.21 5.46
C GLU A 47 -16.37 -4.23 4.29
N LYS A 48 -15.93 -2.99 4.58
CA LYS A 48 -15.86 -1.90 3.60
C LYS A 48 -14.52 -1.20 3.68
N ILE A 49 -14.01 -0.80 2.53
CA ILE A 49 -12.88 0.13 2.39
C ILE A 49 -13.40 1.51 2.01
N SER A 50 -12.59 2.55 2.20
CA SER A 50 -12.91 3.92 1.76
C SER A 50 -13.04 3.98 0.23
N ASP A 51 -13.96 4.81 -0.26
CA ASP A 51 -14.06 5.16 -1.69
C ASP A 51 -13.13 6.33 -2.06
N GLU A 52 -12.57 7.01 -1.05
CA GLU A 52 -11.64 8.12 -1.21
C GLU A 52 -10.19 7.63 -1.08
N LYS A 53 -9.37 8.05 -2.04
CA LYS A 53 -7.93 7.75 -2.09
C LYS A 53 -7.14 8.83 -1.36
N VAL A 54 -6.31 8.43 -0.41
CA VAL A 54 -5.47 9.35 0.38
C VAL A 54 -4.00 8.97 0.23
N ASP A 55 -3.14 9.97 0.05
CA ASP A 55 -1.70 9.77 0.01
C ASP A 55 -1.18 9.42 1.41
N LYS A 56 -0.60 8.23 1.53
CA LYS A 56 -0.09 7.71 2.79
C LYS A 56 1.38 7.35 2.68
N GLU A 57 2.16 7.79 3.67
CA GLU A 57 3.58 7.49 3.75
C GLU A 57 3.79 6.09 4.33
N TYR A 58 4.62 5.30 3.66
CA TYR A 58 5.07 4.00 4.12
C TYR A 58 6.59 3.95 4.14
N THR A 59 7.12 3.19 5.10
CA THR A 59 8.51 2.76 5.07
C THR A 59 8.61 1.55 4.14
N ALA A 60 9.31 1.71 3.00
CA ALA A 60 9.60 0.63 2.07
C ALA A 60 11.05 0.17 2.23
N LEU A 61 11.25 -1.15 2.18
CA LEU A 61 12.56 -1.78 2.15
C LEU A 61 12.82 -2.33 0.75
N PHE A 62 13.86 -1.83 0.10
CA PHE A 62 14.27 -2.24 -1.24
C PHE A 62 15.52 -3.09 -1.18
N PHE A 63 15.66 -4.02 -2.13
CA PHE A 63 16.89 -4.75 -2.37
C PHE A 63 17.14 -4.85 -3.88
N GLY A 64 18.38 -4.63 -4.32
CA GLY A 64 18.73 -4.66 -5.74
C GLY A 64 19.84 -3.69 -6.12
N GLU A 65 19.99 -3.47 -7.43
CA GLU A 65 20.85 -2.40 -7.94
C GLU A 65 20.07 -1.08 -7.92
N ARG A 66 20.64 -0.05 -7.30
CA ARG A 66 20.05 1.29 -7.29
C ARG A 66 20.45 2.00 -8.57
N LEU A 67 19.51 2.13 -9.52
CA LEU A 67 19.68 3.00 -10.68
C LEU A 67 19.64 4.45 -10.18
N SER A 68 20.75 5.19 -10.35
CA SER A 68 20.78 6.62 -10.05
C SER A 68 20.04 7.37 -11.15
N GLU A 69 18.87 7.93 -10.85
CA GLU A 69 18.25 8.91 -11.74
C GLU A 69 19.07 10.21 -11.67
N SER A 70 19.57 10.67 -12.83
CA SER A 70 20.18 11.99 -12.96
C SER A 70 19.08 13.05 -12.84
N ASN A 71 19.07 13.81 -11.76
CA ASN A 71 18.22 14.98 -11.59
C ASN A 71 18.74 16.15 -12.44
N ASP A 72 18.61 16.03 -13.76
CA ASP A 72 18.76 17.14 -14.73
C ASP A 72 17.48 17.25 -15.57
N ALA A 73 16.39 17.68 -14.94
CA ALA A 73 15.24 18.26 -15.65
C ALA A 73 14.50 19.21 -14.70
N ALA A 74 15.10 20.38 -14.49
CA ALA A 74 14.39 21.53 -13.99
C ALA A 74 13.20 21.86 -14.91
N GLY A 75 12.07 22.18 -14.27
CA GLY A 75 10.84 22.79 -14.80
C GLY A 75 10.69 22.96 -16.31
N ALA A 76 9.82 22.14 -16.90
CA ALA A 76 9.04 22.55 -18.06
C ALA A 76 7.56 22.48 -17.67
N GLY A 77 6.98 23.65 -17.38
CA GLY A 77 5.54 23.78 -17.22
C GLY A 77 4.85 23.30 -18.49
N ARG A 78 3.92 22.35 -18.37
CA ARG A 78 2.96 22.08 -19.43
C ARG A 78 2.05 23.29 -19.50
N GLN A 79 2.17 24.08 -20.56
CA GLN A 79 1.08 24.94 -21.01
C GLN A 79 0.07 24.01 -21.67
N ASP A 80 -1.14 23.93 -21.12
CA ASP A 80 -2.27 23.28 -21.78
C ASP A 80 -2.68 24.12 -22.98
N PRO A 81 -2.64 23.60 -24.23
CA PRO A 81 -3.14 24.32 -25.38
C PRO A 81 -4.56 23.82 -25.66
N GLU A 82 -5.54 24.20 -24.85
CA GLU A 82 -6.95 24.11 -25.25
C GLU A 82 -7.85 24.92 -24.30
N SER A 83 -7.93 26.22 -24.57
CA SER A 83 -9.13 27.01 -24.28
C SER A 83 -9.61 27.61 -25.61
N LEU A 84 -10.59 26.95 -26.23
CA LEU A 84 -11.56 27.61 -27.08
C LEU A 84 -12.68 28.18 -26.21
#